data_AF-A0AA47P3Q5-F1
#
_entry.id   AF-A0AA47P3Q5-F1
#
_cell.length_a   1.000
_cell.length_b   1.000
_cell.length_c   1.000
_cell.angle_alpha   90.00
_cell.angle_beta   90.00
_cell.angle_gamma   90.00
#
_symmetry.space_group_name_H-M   'P 1'
#
loop_
_entity.id
_entity.type
_entity.pdbx_description
1 polymer ?
#
loop_
_entity_poly.entity_id
_entity_poly.type
_entity_poly.pdbx_seq_one_letter_code
_entity_poly.pdbx_strand_id
1 'polypeptide(L)'
;MIFGSPQLHHPIITNNETVETTSIKKGNQRFPAVRKLKGLHVAPHLLLLLYTSIVQPILLYCSTCFFIILTVKKHNRLTQITNTATKIIGLHTPKLQELNNKAITRIAHAISLDITHPLNRYFSLLPSGKRYSTIRCNKARFSRSLIPSNKAKPHR
;
A
#
# COMPACT_ATOMS: atom_id res chain seq x y z
N MET A 1 3.06 22.54 -48.42
CA MET A 1 3.94 21.44 -47.99
C MET A 1 4.92 21.99 -46.96
N ILE A 2 4.59 21.95 -45.66
CA ILE A 2 5.57 22.11 -44.57
C ILE A 2 5.17 21.15 -43.45
N PHE A 3 6.17 20.41 -43.00
CA PHE A 3 6.12 19.16 -42.25
C PHE A 3 5.47 19.27 -40.87
N GLY A 4 4.80 18.17 -40.49
CA GLY A 4 4.09 18.02 -39.22
C GLY A 4 5.01 18.03 -38.00
N SER A 5 4.48 18.64 -36.94
CA SER A 5 5.05 18.65 -35.60
C SER A 5 5.14 17.23 -35.03
N PRO A 6 6.30 16.78 -34.52
CA PRO A 6 6.41 15.49 -33.87
C PRO A 6 5.87 15.57 -32.43
N GLN A 7 4.97 14.64 -32.13
CA GLN A 7 4.41 14.36 -30.82
C GLN A 7 5.52 14.09 -29.78
N LEU A 8 5.61 14.91 -28.73
CA LEU A 8 6.41 14.57 -27.55
C LEU A 8 5.61 13.62 -26.65
N HIS A 9 5.79 12.33 -26.90
CA HIS A 9 5.34 11.26 -26.03
C HIS A 9 6.21 11.24 -24.77
N HIS A 10 5.71 11.73 -23.63
CA HIS A 10 6.42 11.65 -22.35
C HIS A 10 6.51 10.19 -21.84
N PRO A 11 7.71 9.61 -21.67
CA PRO A 11 7.87 8.29 -21.06
C PRO A 11 8.31 8.47 -19.60
N ILE A 12 7.35 8.65 -18.68
CA ILE A 12 7.63 8.64 -17.23
C ILE A 12 6.79 7.56 -16.49
N ILE A 13 5.90 6.85 -17.19
CA ILE A 13 4.88 5.99 -16.55
C ILE A 13 5.29 4.50 -16.48
N THR A 14 6.29 4.03 -17.24
CA THR A 14 6.50 2.58 -17.45
C THR A 14 7.15 1.82 -16.29
N ASN A 15 8.04 2.44 -15.50
CA ASN A 15 8.78 1.72 -14.45
C ASN A 15 7.92 1.38 -13.22
N ASN A 16 6.84 2.11 -13.00
CA ASN A 16 6.04 1.99 -11.78
C ASN A 16 4.97 0.89 -11.95
N GLU A 17 4.46 0.72 -13.17
CA GLU A 17 3.49 -0.32 -13.49
C GLU A 17 4.08 -1.74 -13.37
N THR A 18 5.36 -1.91 -13.66
CA THR A 18 6.05 -3.21 -13.57
C THR A 18 6.22 -3.62 -12.10
N VAL A 19 6.52 -2.70 -11.19
CA VAL A 19 6.74 -3.02 -9.76
C VAL A 19 5.44 -3.45 -9.06
N GLU A 20 4.32 -2.79 -9.36
CA GLU A 20 3.02 -3.14 -8.76
C GLU A 20 2.51 -4.49 -9.29
N THR A 21 2.60 -4.70 -10.61
CA THR A 21 2.15 -5.94 -11.25
C THR A 21 3.02 -7.13 -10.84
N THR A 22 4.33 -6.92 -10.66
CA THR A 22 5.22 -7.96 -10.11
C THR A 22 4.92 -8.24 -8.64
N SER A 23 4.57 -7.24 -7.83
CA SER A 23 4.16 -7.44 -6.42
C SER A 23 2.89 -8.29 -6.31
N ILE A 24 1.90 -8.05 -7.17
CA ILE A 24 0.67 -8.86 -7.26
C ILE A 24 1.00 -10.30 -7.65
N LYS A 25 1.86 -10.50 -8.66
CA LYS A 25 2.31 -11.83 -9.08
C LYS A 25 3.04 -12.55 -7.94
N LYS A 26 3.97 -11.88 -7.28
CA LYS A 26 4.74 -12.42 -6.14
C LYS A 26 3.82 -12.81 -4.99
N GLY A 27 2.83 -11.99 -4.64
CA GLY A 27 1.85 -12.32 -3.61
C GLY A 27 1.05 -13.57 -3.96
N ASN A 28 0.54 -13.64 -5.19
CA ASN A 28 -0.25 -14.79 -5.66
C ASN A 28 0.55 -16.11 -5.69
N GLN A 29 1.84 -16.05 -6.04
CA GLN A 29 2.74 -17.21 -6.04
C GLN A 29 2.94 -17.84 -4.65
N ARG A 30 2.62 -17.13 -3.56
CA ARG A 30 2.77 -17.67 -2.19
C ARG A 30 1.57 -18.50 -1.74
N PHE A 31 0.38 -18.29 -2.32
CA PHE A 31 -0.82 -19.02 -1.90
C PHE A 31 -0.81 -20.53 -2.14
N PRO A 32 -0.20 -21.09 -3.19
CA PRO A 32 -0.10 -22.55 -3.34
C PRO A 32 0.54 -23.22 -2.12
N ALA A 33 1.58 -22.62 -1.53
CA ALA A 33 2.20 -23.13 -0.31
C ALA A 33 1.23 -23.08 0.89
N VAL A 34 0.53 -21.95 1.07
CA VAL A 34 -0.46 -21.78 2.15
C VAL A 34 -1.63 -22.77 2.00
N ARG A 35 -2.08 -23.04 0.77
CA ARG A 35 -3.14 -24.04 0.49
C ARG A 35 -2.69 -25.46 0.82
N LYS A 36 -1.45 -25.83 0.49
CA LYS A 36 -0.87 -27.13 0.87
C LYS A 36 -0.87 -27.30 2.38
N LEU A 37 -0.42 -26.29 3.13
CA LEU A 37 -0.42 -26.32 4.60
C LEU A 37 -1.83 -26.40 5.19
N LYS A 38 -2.82 -25.74 4.59
CA LYS A 38 -4.23 -25.90 4.98
C LYS A 38 -4.70 -27.35 4.78
N GLY A 39 -4.33 -27.99 3.68
CA GLY A 39 -4.64 -29.39 3.41
C GLY A 39 -4.03 -30.37 4.42
N LEU A 40 -2.94 -29.97 5.08
CA LEU A 40 -2.32 -30.72 6.18
C LEU A 40 -2.94 -30.43 7.55
N HIS A 41 -4.10 -29.78 7.60
CA HIS A 41 -4.81 -29.45 8.85
C HIS A 41 -4.00 -28.61 9.86
N VAL A 42 -3.08 -27.77 9.36
CA VAL A 42 -2.34 -26.82 10.21
C VAL A 42 -3.30 -25.84 10.90
N ALA A 43 -3.06 -25.55 12.18
CA ALA A 43 -3.86 -24.62 12.95
C ALA A 43 -3.99 -23.25 12.26
N PRO A 44 -5.19 -22.64 12.24
CA PRO A 44 -5.45 -21.40 11.50
C PRO A 44 -4.61 -20.22 11.99
N HIS A 45 -4.24 -20.20 13.27
CA HIS A 45 -3.33 -19.19 13.84
C HIS A 45 -1.92 -19.25 13.26
N LEU A 46 -1.40 -20.46 12.98
CA LEU A 46 -0.08 -20.63 12.38
C LEU A 46 -0.11 -20.23 10.89
N LEU A 47 -1.19 -20.56 10.19
CA LEU A 47 -1.43 -20.09 8.82
C LEU A 47 -1.49 -18.55 8.74
N LEU A 48 -2.13 -17.91 9.73
CA LEU A 48 -2.14 -16.46 9.85
C LEU A 48 -0.73 -15.90 10.04
N LEU A 49 0.06 -16.46 10.95
CA LEU A 49 1.44 -16.03 11.21
C LEU A 49 2.33 -16.15 9.96
N LEU A 50 2.18 -17.24 9.21
CA LEU A 50 2.89 -17.43 7.95
C LEU A 50 2.47 -16.40 6.90
N TYR A 51 1.17 -16.11 6.79
CA TYR A 51 0.67 -15.07 5.90
C TYR A 51 1.23 -13.68 6.26
N THR A 52 1.20 -13.32 7.55
CA THR A 52 1.73 -12.03 8.03
C THR A 52 3.23 -11.90 7.81
N SER A 53 3.96 -13.02 7.75
CA SER A 53 5.41 -13.02 7.55
C SER A 53 5.82 -13.04 6.07
N ILE A 54 5.05 -13.69 5.19
CA ILE A 54 5.46 -13.91 3.80
C ILE A 54 4.72 -12.98 2.81
N VAL A 55 3.42 -12.81 2.97
CA VAL A 55 2.56 -12.09 2.00
C VAL A 55 2.37 -10.64 2.40
N GLN A 56 2.15 -10.39 3.69
CA GLN A 56 1.90 -9.04 4.19
C GLN A 56 3.05 -8.05 3.91
N PRO A 57 4.35 -8.40 3.95
CA PRO A 57 5.41 -7.45 3.59
C PRO A 57 5.35 -7.01 2.12
N ILE A 58 4.95 -7.90 1.20
CA ILE A 58 4.80 -7.60 -0.22
C ILE A 58 3.66 -6.59 -0.42
N LEU A 59 2.54 -6.82 0.27
CA LEU A 59 1.40 -5.90 0.26
C LEU A 59 1.74 -4.56 0.89
N LEU A 60 2.47 -4.57 2.02
CA LEU A 60 2.88 -3.38 2.73
C LEU A 60 3.79 -2.52 1.86
N TYR A 61 4.81 -3.11 1.23
CA TYR A 61 5.72 -2.43 0.31
C TYR A 61 4.99 -1.77 -0.85
N CYS A 62 4.14 -2.52 -1.55
CA CYS A 62 3.38 -2.00 -2.68
C CYS A 62 2.42 -0.88 -2.25
N SER A 63 1.75 -1.06 -1.10
CA SER A 63 0.83 -0.08 -0.56
C SER A 63 1.53 1.22 -0.14
N THR A 64 2.57 1.15 0.69
CA THR A 64 3.22 2.37 1.21
C THR A 64 3.80 3.23 0.09
N CYS A 65 4.38 2.59 -0.94
CA CYS A 65 5.05 3.31 -2.00
C CYS A 65 4.07 3.84 -3.06
N PHE A 66 2.94 3.17 -3.30
CA PHE A 66 2.16 3.48 -4.50
C PHE A 66 0.66 3.60 -4.28
N PHE A 67 0.14 3.44 -3.06
CA PHE A 67 -1.31 3.39 -2.81
C PHE A 67 -2.10 4.56 -3.38
N ILE A 68 -1.52 5.76 -3.37
CA ILE A 68 -2.21 6.98 -3.84
C ILE A 68 -2.24 7.08 -5.37
N ILE A 69 -1.31 6.42 -6.07
CA ILE A 69 -1.23 6.42 -7.54
C ILE A 69 -1.85 5.16 -8.18
N LEU A 70 -2.31 4.20 -7.36
CA LEU A 70 -2.95 2.98 -7.84
C LEU A 70 -4.25 3.28 -8.60
N THR A 71 -4.37 2.69 -9.79
CA THR A 71 -5.65 2.57 -10.50
C THR A 71 -6.63 1.68 -9.71
N VAL A 72 -7.93 1.94 -9.83
CA VAL A 72 -9.01 1.15 -9.19
C VAL A 72 -8.85 -0.36 -9.48
N LYS A 73 -8.54 -0.73 -10.72
CA LYS A 73 -8.30 -2.13 -11.12
C LYS A 73 -7.17 -2.79 -10.33
N LYS A 74 -6.07 -2.07 -10.10
CA LYS A 74 -4.90 -2.59 -9.36
C LYS A 74 -5.19 -2.67 -7.86
N HIS A 75 -5.87 -1.67 -7.32
CA HIS A 75 -6.36 -1.67 -5.94
C HIS A 75 -7.25 -2.89 -5.67
N ASN A 76 -8.20 -3.19 -6.56
CA ASN A 76 -9.09 -4.35 -6.43
C ASN A 76 -8.32 -5.67 -6.48
N ARG A 77 -7.31 -5.78 -7.34
CA ARG A 77 -6.43 -6.98 -7.40
C ARG A 77 -5.62 -7.17 -6.11
N LEU A 78 -5.08 -6.10 -5.53
CA LEU A 78 -4.38 -6.17 -4.24
C LEU A 78 -5.33 -6.51 -3.09
N THR A 79 -6.54 -5.98 -3.10
CA THR A 79 -7.59 -6.32 -2.13
C THR A 79 -8.06 -7.77 -2.30
N GLN A 80 -8.05 -8.29 -3.51
CA GLN A 80 -8.37 -9.69 -3.76
C GLN A 80 -7.36 -10.62 -3.07
N ILE A 81 -6.07 -10.26 -3.01
CA ILE A 81 -5.04 -11.03 -2.30
C ILE A 81 -5.42 -11.16 -0.82
N THR A 82 -5.79 -10.05 -0.15
CA THR A 82 -6.22 -10.10 1.26
C THR A 82 -7.47 -10.94 1.45
N ASN A 83 -8.45 -10.82 0.54
CA ASN A 83 -9.70 -11.59 0.57
C ASN A 83 -9.48 -13.09 0.28
N THR A 84 -8.51 -13.44 -0.56
CA THR A 84 -8.14 -14.85 -0.75
C THR A 84 -7.45 -15.41 0.47
N ALA A 85 -6.64 -14.62 1.17
CA ALA A 85 -6.00 -15.04 2.41
C ALA A 85 -7.03 -15.31 3.51
N THR A 86 -8.01 -14.42 3.71
CA THR A 86 -9.10 -14.65 4.68
C THR A 86 -9.84 -15.95 4.38
N LYS A 87 -10.19 -16.21 3.12
CA LYS A 87 -10.87 -17.45 2.70
C LYS A 87 -10.03 -18.72 2.94
N ILE A 88 -8.73 -18.65 2.73
CA ILE A 88 -7.84 -19.79 2.96
C ILE A 88 -7.68 -20.03 4.46
N ILE A 89 -7.34 -19.00 5.24
CA ILE A 89 -7.03 -19.13 6.67
C ILE A 89 -8.30 -19.38 7.51
N GLY A 90 -9.44 -18.81 7.11
CA GLY A 90 -10.67 -18.84 7.90
C GLY A 90 -10.69 -17.84 9.07
N LEU A 91 -9.68 -16.97 9.17
CA LEU A 91 -9.59 -15.91 10.17
C LEU A 91 -9.63 -14.53 9.52
N HIS A 92 -9.97 -13.52 10.31
CA HIS A 92 -9.95 -12.13 9.88
C HIS A 92 -8.51 -11.70 9.59
N THR A 93 -8.24 -11.25 8.36
CA THR A 93 -6.98 -10.60 7.99
C THR A 93 -7.24 -9.12 7.73
N PRO A 94 -6.28 -8.23 8.07
CA PRO A 94 -6.47 -6.80 7.91
C PRO A 94 -6.68 -6.45 6.43
N LYS A 95 -7.61 -5.55 6.18
CA LYS A 95 -7.88 -5.05 4.82
C LYS A 95 -6.67 -4.28 4.30
N LEU A 96 -6.52 -4.19 2.97
CA LEU A 96 -5.44 -3.43 2.34
C LEU A 96 -5.36 -1.98 2.84
N GLN A 97 -6.52 -1.33 3.01
CA GLN A 97 -6.60 0.04 3.53
C GLN A 97 -6.13 0.15 5.00
N GLU A 98 -6.44 -0.84 5.83
CA GLU A 98 -6.01 -0.86 7.23
C GLU A 98 -4.49 -1.06 7.33
N LEU A 99 -3.94 -1.96 6.52
CA LEU A 99 -2.49 -2.15 6.39
C LEU A 99 -1.80 -0.85 5.98
N ASN A 100 -2.35 -0.15 4.98
CA ASN A 100 -1.84 1.14 4.53
C ASN A 100 -1.89 2.20 5.63
N ASN A 101 -3.03 2.34 6.31
CA ASN A 101 -3.21 3.30 7.40
C ASN A 101 -2.23 3.05 8.54
N LYS A 102 -2.04 1.78 8.92
CA LYS A 102 -1.06 1.39 9.95
C LYS A 102 0.35 1.74 9.51
N ALA A 103 0.70 1.53 8.25
CA ALA A 103 2.00 1.87 7.71
C ALA A 103 2.25 3.38 7.68
N ILE A 104 1.31 4.17 7.16
CA ILE A 104 1.35 5.63 7.13
C ILE A 104 1.52 6.19 8.55
N THR A 105 0.80 5.61 9.52
CA THR A 105 0.90 6.02 10.93
C THR A 105 2.29 5.72 11.50
N ARG A 106 2.87 4.56 11.18
CA ARG A 106 4.24 4.21 11.61
C ARG A 106 5.29 5.15 11.00
N ILE A 107 5.16 5.50 9.73
CA ILE A 107 6.07 6.43 9.06
C ILE A 107 5.91 7.84 9.66
N ALA A 108 4.68 8.31 9.86
CA ALA A 108 4.42 9.60 10.48
C ALA A 108 4.99 9.69 11.91
N HIS A 109 4.87 8.63 12.70
CA HIS A 109 5.49 8.53 14.01
C HIS A 109 7.02 8.57 13.93
N ALA A 110 7.64 7.82 13.00
CA ALA A 110 9.08 7.86 12.80
C ALA A 110 9.58 9.26 12.42
N ILE A 111 8.88 9.95 11.50
CA ILE A 111 9.18 11.33 11.10
C ILE A 111 9.03 12.30 12.28
N SER A 112 8.03 12.09 13.14
CA SER A 112 7.77 12.94 14.31
C SER A 112 8.84 12.78 15.39
N LEU A 113 9.40 11.58 15.56
CA LEU A 113 10.51 11.33 16.48
C LEU A 113 11.86 11.85 15.97
N ASP A 114 12.06 11.89 14.66
CA ASP A 114 13.31 12.37 14.06
C ASP A 114 13.29 13.89 13.86
N ILE A 115 13.97 14.61 14.75
CA ILE A 115 14.08 16.08 14.71
C ILE A 115 14.84 16.57 13.47
N THR A 116 15.75 15.75 12.92
CA THR A 116 16.54 16.12 11.73
C THR A 116 15.77 15.97 10.43
N HIS A 117 14.61 15.31 10.48
CA HIS A 117 13.81 15.03 9.29
C HIS A 117 13.20 16.32 8.71
N PRO A 118 13.34 16.60 7.39
CA PRO A 118 12.82 17.83 6.77
C PRO A 118 11.30 17.99 6.89
N LEU A 119 10.59 16.87 7.06
CA LEU A 119 9.14 16.86 7.27
C LEU A 119 8.71 16.88 8.75
N ASN A 120 9.62 16.81 9.73
CA ASN A 120 9.29 16.72 11.16
C ASN A 120 8.29 17.80 11.59
N ARG A 121 8.56 19.06 11.22
CA ARG A 121 7.71 20.23 11.52
C ARG A 121 6.25 20.12 11.05
N TYR A 122 5.96 19.22 10.11
CA TYR A 122 4.61 19.04 9.56
C TYR A 122 3.85 17.86 10.18
N PHE A 123 4.55 16.96 10.89
CA PHE A 123 3.97 15.78 11.52
C PHE A 123 4.02 15.93 13.04
N SER A 124 2.95 16.50 13.59
CA SER A 124 2.70 16.58 15.04
C SER A 124 1.50 15.72 15.43
N LEU A 125 1.51 15.13 16.61
CA LEU A 125 0.37 14.36 17.12
C LEU A 125 -0.79 15.31 17.43
N LEU A 126 -1.99 15.01 16.92
CA LEU A 126 -3.19 15.81 17.24
C LEU A 126 -3.61 15.58 18.70
N PRO A 127 -4.38 16.51 19.32
CA PRO A 127 -4.87 16.38 20.69
C PRO A 127 -5.65 15.08 20.97
N SER A 128 -6.21 14.46 19.94
CA SER A 128 -6.88 13.15 20.06
C SER A 128 -5.94 11.97 20.30
N GLY A 129 -4.61 12.15 20.17
CA GLY A 129 -3.60 11.11 20.33
C GLY A 129 -3.62 10.02 19.24
N LYS A 130 -4.54 10.09 18.28
CA LYS A 130 -4.80 9.00 17.30
C LYS A 130 -4.28 9.29 15.90
N ARG A 131 -4.05 10.57 15.56
CA ARG A 131 -3.72 11.00 14.19
C ARG A 131 -2.58 12.00 14.21
N TYR A 132 -1.74 11.96 13.18
CA TYR A 132 -0.72 12.98 12.94
C TYR A 132 -1.26 14.08 12.03
N SER A 133 -0.78 15.30 12.28
CA SER A 133 -0.89 16.40 11.36
C SER A 133 -0.15 16.02 10.08
N THR A 134 -0.68 16.44 8.94
CA THR A 134 -0.08 16.18 7.64
C THR A 134 -0.16 17.44 6.81
N ILE A 135 0.77 17.58 5.87
CA ILE A 135 0.78 18.70 4.95
C ILE A 135 -0.53 18.74 4.17
N ARG A 136 -1.29 19.83 4.34
CA ARG A 136 -2.50 20.09 3.57
C ARG A 136 -2.10 20.73 2.25
N CYS A 137 -2.16 19.95 1.18
CA CYS A 137 -1.92 20.43 -0.17
C CYS A 137 -2.92 19.81 -1.14
N ASN A 138 -3.61 20.65 -1.92
CA ASN A 138 -4.63 20.24 -2.88
C ASN A 138 -4.11 20.07 -4.31
N LYS A 139 -2.80 20.28 -4.53
CA LYS A 139 -2.18 20.11 -5.85
C LYS A 139 -2.03 18.64 -6.20
N ALA A 140 -2.39 18.26 -7.43
CA ALA A 140 -2.26 16.90 -7.95
C ALA A 140 -0.82 16.35 -7.85
N ARG A 141 0.19 17.21 -8.02
CA ARG A 141 1.60 16.86 -7.81
C ARG A 141 1.87 16.37 -6.39
N PHE A 142 1.34 17.08 -5.40
CA PHE A 142 1.57 16.75 -3.99
C PHE A 142 0.75 15.53 -3.56
N SER A 143 -0.49 15.39 -4.03
CA SER A 143 -1.29 14.21 -3.73
C SER A 143 -0.70 12.92 -4.29
N ARG A 144 0.09 12.98 -5.36
CA ARG A 144 0.81 11.82 -5.92
C ARG A 144 2.24 11.67 -5.39
N SER A 145 2.62 12.44 -4.37
CA SER A 145 3.93 12.30 -3.73
C SER A 145 3.94 11.13 -2.74
N LEU A 146 5.14 10.64 -2.43
CA LEU A 146 5.37 9.60 -1.42
C LEU A 146 5.28 10.14 0.02
N ILE A 147 4.79 11.37 0.20
CA ILE A 147 4.66 11.99 1.51
C ILE A 147 3.45 11.36 2.21
N PRO A 148 3.62 10.82 3.43
CA PRO A 148 2.52 10.25 4.18
C PRO A 148 1.40 11.29 4.36
N SER A 149 0.24 11.04 3.76
CA SER A 149 -0.90 11.94 3.87
C SER A 149 -2.12 11.16 4.31
N ASN A 150 -2.74 11.61 5.40
CA ASN A 150 -3.98 11.05 5.90
C ASN A 150 -5.17 11.66 5.15
N LYS A 151 -5.19 11.52 3.82
CA LYS A 151 -6.40 11.78 3.04
C LYS A 151 -7.25 10.51 3.09
N ALA A 152 -8.20 10.48 4.02
CA ALA A 152 -9.39 9.67 3.80
C ALA A 152 -10.01 10.17 2.48
N LYS A 153 -9.98 9.35 1.43
CA LYS A 153 -10.80 9.61 0.25
C LYS A 153 -12.25 9.63 0.76
N PRO A 154 -13.01 10.71 0.62
CA PRO A 154 -14.45 10.60 0.79
C PRO A 154 -14.91 9.67 -0.34
N HIS A 155 -15.39 8.49 0.03
CA HIS A 155 -16.23 7.72 -0.89
C HIS A 155 -17.45 8.60 -1.16
N ARG A 156 -17.55 9.08 -2.39
CA ARG A 156 -18.74 9.73 -2.93
C ARG A 156 -19.20 8.86 -4.09
#